data_AF-A0A7W2D2Z0-F1
#
_entry.id   AF-A0A7W2D2Z0-F1
#
_cell.length_a   1.000
_cell.length_b   1.000
_cell.length_c   1.000
_cell.angle_alpha   90.00
_cell.angle_beta   90.00
_cell.angle_gamma   90.00
#
_symmetry.space_group_name_H-M   'P 1'
#
loop_
_entity.id
_entity.type
_entity.pdbx_description
1 polymer ?
#
loop_
_entity_poly.entity_id
_entity_poly.type
_entity_poly.pdbx_seq_one_letter_code
_entity_poly.pdbx_strand_id
1 'polypeptide(L)'
;MVVTRTRLRRWLADAVADVRAVHENPPRAAALWGGSLIFAALHTGVVIAVVRALDVSLSAGAVALAYLAASSATVLLPTPGGLGSLDAALAWALNAAGAPGSAGVSAALGYRLLTVWIPLVPGLLVLAVMVRRKAL
;
A
#
# COMPACT_ATOMS: atom_id res chain seq x y z
N MET A 1 -24.36 -27.00 1.51
CA MET A 1 -23.20 -26.77 2.41
C MET A 1 -21.94 -27.59 2.08
N VAL A 2 -22.05 -28.85 1.63
CA VAL A 2 -20.86 -29.71 1.36
C VAL A 2 -20.03 -29.27 0.13
N VAL A 3 -20.68 -28.78 -0.93
CA VAL A 3 -20.02 -28.31 -2.17
C VAL A 3 -19.14 -27.06 -1.93
N THR A 4 -19.53 -26.19 -1.00
CA THR A 4 -18.78 -24.97 -0.66
C THR A 4 -17.49 -25.33 0.09
N ARG A 5 -17.53 -26.36 0.95
CA ARG A 5 -16.41 -26.81 1.76
C ARG A 5 -15.32 -27.50 0.92
N THR A 6 -15.70 -28.24 -0.12
CA THR A 6 -14.75 -28.88 -1.04
C THR A 6 -14.10 -27.87 -1.99
N ARG A 7 -14.84 -26.85 -2.46
CA ARG A 7 -14.28 -25.75 -3.25
C ARG A 7 -13.29 -24.91 -2.45
N LEU A 8 -13.63 -24.54 -1.21
CA LEU A 8 -12.73 -23.79 -0.33
C LEU A 8 -11.44 -24.57 -0.01
N ARG A 9 -11.55 -25.88 0.29
CA ARG A 9 -10.37 -26.71 0.55
C ARG A 9 -9.44 -26.83 -0.66
N ARG A 10 -10.00 -26.94 -1.87
CA ARG A 10 -9.20 -26.94 -3.11
C ARG A 10 -8.51 -25.61 -3.31
N TRP A 11 -9.24 -24.50 -3.22
CA TRP A 11 -8.67 -23.15 -3.32
C TRP A 11 -7.54 -22.91 -2.30
N LEU A 12 -7.72 -23.34 -1.05
CA LEU A 12 -6.67 -23.26 -0.03
C LEU A 12 -5.46 -24.15 -0.37
N ALA A 13 -5.68 -25.37 -0.85
CA ALA A 13 -4.61 -26.27 -1.24
C ALA A 13 -3.81 -25.71 -2.42
N ASP A 14 -4.51 -25.15 -3.42
CA ASP A 14 -3.91 -24.50 -4.59
C ASP A 14 -3.10 -23.27 -4.15
N ALA A 15 -3.66 -22.41 -3.29
CA ALA A 15 -2.95 -21.25 -2.74
C ALA A 15 -1.69 -21.64 -1.96
N VAL A 16 -1.76 -22.70 -1.15
CA VAL A 16 -0.59 -23.22 -0.42
C VAL A 16 0.46 -23.80 -1.38
N ALA A 17 0.02 -24.53 -2.42
CA ALA A 17 0.91 -25.06 -3.44
C ALA A 17 1.62 -23.95 -4.21
N ASP A 18 0.91 -22.88 -4.58
CA ASP A 18 1.48 -21.72 -5.26
C ASP A 18 2.50 -20.98 -4.38
N VAL A 19 2.16 -20.74 -3.12
CA VAL A 19 3.10 -20.12 -2.16
C VAL A 19 4.35 -20.97 -2.03
N ARG A 20 4.20 -22.29 -1.91
CA ARG A 20 5.32 -23.22 -1.82
C ARG A 20 6.18 -23.21 -3.08
N ALA A 21 5.55 -23.26 -4.26
CA ALA A 21 6.24 -23.24 -5.55
C ALA A 21 7.06 -21.96 -5.76
N VAL A 22 6.60 -20.82 -5.26
CA VAL A 22 7.36 -19.56 -5.29
C VAL A 22 8.57 -19.63 -4.35
N HIS A 23 8.42 -20.22 -3.16
CA HIS A 23 9.51 -20.35 -2.18
C HIS A 23 10.55 -21.42 -2.55
N GLU A 24 10.18 -22.44 -3.32
CA GLU A 24 11.10 -23.46 -3.84
C GLU A 24 12.01 -22.92 -4.95
N ASN A 25 11.72 -21.74 -5.50
CA ASN A 25 12.51 -21.09 -6.54
C ASN A 25 13.21 -19.83 -5.97
N PRO A 26 14.50 -19.91 -5.58
CA PRO A 26 15.21 -18.82 -4.88
C PRO A 26 15.14 -17.45 -5.56
N PRO A 27 15.34 -17.31 -6.90
CA PRO A 27 15.22 -15.99 -7.52
C PRO A 27 13.79 -15.45 -7.51
N ARG A 28 12.76 -16.31 -7.59
CA ARG A 28 11.36 -15.86 -7.47
C ARG A 28 11.02 -15.43 -6.05
N ALA A 29 11.45 -16.20 -5.05
CA ALA A 29 11.31 -15.83 -3.65
C ALA A 29 12.04 -14.51 -3.34
N ALA A 30 13.26 -14.34 -3.83
CA ALA A 30 14.03 -13.11 -3.68
C ALA A 30 13.34 -11.92 -4.36
N ALA A 31 12.81 -12.08 -5.57
CA ALA A 31 12.05 -11.04 -6.25
C ALA A 31 10.75 -10.67 -5.50
N LEU A 32 10.04 -11.66 -4.95
CA LEU A 32 8.82 -11.45 -4.17
C LEU A 32 9.11 -10.68 -2.88
N TRP A 33 10.02 -11.19 -2.06
CA TRP A 33 10.34 -10.57 -0.77
C TRP A 33 11.10 -9.26 -0.93
N GLY A 34 12.06 -9.21 -1.85
CA GLY A 34 12.79 -7.99 -2.18
C GLY A 34 11.87 -6.90 -2.72
N GLY A 35 10.99 -7.23 -3.66
CA GLY A 35 9.99 -6.30 -4.19
C GLY A 35 9.05 -5.78 -3.11
N SER A 36 8.54 -6.67 -2.23
CA SER A 36 7.68 -6.29 -1.11
C SER A 36 8.38 -5.35 -0.11
N LEU A 37 9.62 -5.67 0.26
CA LEU A 37 10.42 -4.84 1.17
C LEU A 37 10.77 -3.48 0.57
N ILE A 38 11.20 -3.45 -0.69
CA ILE A 38 11.49 -2.20 -1.41
C ILE A 38 10.23 -1.36 -1.54
N PHE A 39 9.09 -1.98 -1.86
CA PHE A 39 7.80 -1.29 -1.93
C PHE A 39 7.46 -0.63 -0.58
N ALA A 40 7.52 -1.38 0.52
CA ALA A 40 7.26 -0.82 1.85
C ALA A 40 8.25 0.28 2.23
N ALA A 41 9.53 0.12 1.92
CA ALA A 41 10.57 1.10 2.20
C ALA A 41 10.38 2.40 1.40
N LEU A 42 10.06 2.31 0.11
CA LEU A 42 9.80 3.47 -0.74
C LEU A 42 8.58 4.25 -0.26
N HIS A 43 7.48 3.56 0.06
CA HIS A 43 6.28 4.23 0.58
C HIS A 43 6.53 4.88 1.95
N THR A 44 7.26 4.19 2.83
CA THR A 44 7.73 4.78 4.08
C THR A 44 8.57 6.03 3.85
N GLY A 45 9.49 5.98 2.88
CA GLY A 45 10.31 7.13 2.48
C GLY A 45 9.47 8.32 2.02
N VAL A 46 8.40 8.08 1.26
CA VAL A 46 7.44 9.13 0.89
C VAL A 46 6.78 9.74 2.12
N VAL A 47 6.28 8.93 3.06
CA VAL A 47 5.65 9.46 4.29
C VAL A 47 6.67 10.25 5.10
N ILE A 48 7.90 9.76 5.25
CA ILE A 48 8.98 10.50 5.94
C ILE A 48 9.20 11.85 5.26
N ALA A 49 9.35 11.89 3.94
CA ALA A 49 9.56 13.14 3.20
C ALA A 49 8.42 14.14 3.42
N VAL A 50 7.17 13.68 3.40
CA VAL A 50 5.99 14.51 3.65
C VAL A 50 5.96 15.01 5.10
N VAL A 51 6.17 14.13 6.09
CA VAL A 51 6.21 14.51 7.52
C VAL A 51 7.30 15.55 7.78
N ARG A 52 8.47 15.40 7.14
CA ARG A 52 9.56 16.39 7.21
C ARG A 52 9.18 17.71 6.54
N ALA A 53 8.51 17.68 5.39
CA ALA A 53 8.04 18.89 4.71
C ALA A 53 6.95 19.64 5.49
N LEU A 54 6.25 18.96 6.40
CA LEU A 54 5.27 19.54 7.32
C LEU A 54 5.88 20.01 8.65
N ASP A 55 7.22 20.00 8.78
CA ASP A 55 7.96 20.36 9.99
C ASP A 55 7.52 19.59 11.26
N VAL A 56 7.08 18.35 11.08
CA VAL A 56 6.67 17.48 12.18
C VAL A 56 7.89 16.77 12.77
N SER A 57 8.12 16.96 14.07
CA SER A 57 9.26 16.39 14.82
C SER A 57 9.02 14.92 15.21
N LEU A 58 8.95 14.02 14.23
CA LEU A 58 8.93 12.57 14.45
C LEU A 58 10.23 11.92 13.97
N SER A 59 10.67 10.88 14.69
CA SER A 59 11.80 10.07 14.24
C SER A 59 11.40 9.26 13.00
N ALA A 60 12.37 9.00 12.10
CA ALA A 60 12.11 8.18 10.91
C ALA A 60 11.58 6.78 11.26
N GLY A 61 12.06 6.20 12.36
CA GLY A 61 11.58 4.91 12.87
C GLY A 61 10.13 4.94 13.33
N ALA A 62 9.70 6.00 14.02
CA ALA A 62 8.29 6.16 14.42
C ALA A 62 7.36 6.27 13.20
N VAL A 63 7.77 7.04 12.19
CA VAL A 63 7.02 7.16 10.93
C VAL A 63 6.97 5.84 10.17
N ALA A 64 8.07 5.08 10.14
CA ALA A 64 8.13 3.77 9.52
C ALA A 64 7.18 2.77 10.19
N LEU A 65 7.21 2.70 11.53
CA LEU A 65 6.29 1.86 12.29
C LEU A 65 4.83 2.28 12.08
N ALA A 66 4.55 3.58 12.04
CA ALA A 66 3.20 4.08 11.77
C ALA A 66 2.69 3.65 10.39
N TYR A 67 3.51 3.79 9.34
CA TYR A 67 3.14 3.34 7.99
C TYR A 67 2.93 1.83 7.91
N LEU A 68 3.87 1.03 8.46
CA LEU A 68 3.78 -0.43 8.44
C LEU A 68 2.58 -0.95 9.24
N ALA A 69 2.27 -0.33 10.38
CA ALA A 69 1.09 -0.66 11.18
C ALA A 69 -0.20 -0.32 10.43
N ALA A 70 -0.28 0.88 9.85
CA ALA A 70 -1.42 1.32 9.05
C ALA A 70 -1.64 0.41 7.83
N SER A 71 -0.58 0.11 7.07
CA SER A 71 -0.68 -0.76 5.88
C SER A 71 -1.12 -2.16 6.27
N SER A 72 -0.59 -2.72 7.35
CA SER A 72 -0.97 -4.05 7.83
C SER A 72 -2.43 -4.10 8.29
N ALA A 73 -2.90 -3.07 8.99
CA ALA A 73 -4.29 -2.97 9.41
C ALA A 73 -5.27 -2.93 8.22
N THR A 74 -4.88 -2.28 7.12
CA THR A 74 -5.75 -2.12 5.95
C THR A 74 -6.02 -3.41 5.18
N VAL A 75 -5.17 -4.44 5.31
CA VAL A 75 -5.36 -5.75 4.67
C VAL A 75 -6.67 -6.41 5.09
N LEU A 76 -7.16 -6.08 6.30
CA LEU A 76 -8.41 -6.61 6.83
C LEU A 76 -9.66 -5.89 6.27
N LEU A 77 -9.50 -4.75 5.62
CA LEU A 77 -10.60 -3.95 5.11
C LEU A 77 -10.84 -4.24 3.61
N PRO A 78 -12.06 -4.61 3.20
CA PRO A 78 -12.41 -4.83 1.80
C PRO A 78 -12.58 -3.47 1.07
N THR A 79 -11.50 -2.72 0.95
CA THR A 79 -11.49 -1.39 0.32
C THR A 79 -10.67 -1.42 -0.97
N PRO A 80 -11.28 -1.16 -2.14
CA PRO A 80 -10.56 -1.16 -3.40
C PRO A 80 -9.46 -0.10 -3.38
N GLY A 81 -8.22 -0.51 -3.63
CA GLY A 81 -7.05 0.37 -3.65
C GLY A 81 -6.69 1.02 -2.30
N GLY A 82 -7.27 0.55 -1.19
CA GLY A 82 -7.05 1.11 0.15
C GLY A 82 -7.50 2.57 0.29
N LEU A 83 -8.32 3.09 -0.63
CA LEU A 83 -8.82 4.47 -0.60
C LEU A 83 -9.67 4.69 0.65
N GLY A 84 -9.33 5.70 1.45
CA GLY A 84 -10.01 6.03 2.71
C GLY A 84 -9.53 5.21 3.92
N SER A 85 -9.33 3.89 3.78
CA SER A 85 -8.89 3.03 4.87
C SER A 85 -7.44 3.29 5.29
N LEU A 86 -6.52 3.33 4.32
CA LEU A 86 -5.12 3.62 4.60
C LEU A 86 -4.93 5.06 5.08
N ASP A 87 -5.72 6.00 4.58
CA ASP A 87 -5.62 7.41 4.96
C ASP A 87 -6.00 7.60 6.44
N ALA A 88 -7.12 7.02 6.85
CA ALA A 88 -7.56 7.02 8.23
C ALA A 88 -6.57 6.29 9.14
N ALA A 89 -6.11 5.11 8.73
CA ALA A 89 -5.16 4.31 9.51
C ALA A 89 -3.81 5.02 9.67
N LEU A 90 -3.29 5.63 8.59
CA LEU A 90 -2.02 6.35 8.60
C LEU A 90 -2.11 7.64 9.43
N ALA A 91 -3.16 8.45 9.23
CA ALA A 91 -3.38 9.65 10.02
C ALA A 91 -3.49 9.30 11.51
N TRP A 92 -4.25 8.25 11.84
CA TRP A 92 -4.38 7.77 13.22
C TRP A 92 -3.04 7.28 13.78
N ALA A 93 -2.28 6.47 13.03
CA ALA A 93 -1.00 5.93 13.48
C ALA A 93 0.06 7.03 13.70
N LEU A 94 0.11 8.05 12.84
CA LEU A 94 0.99 9.20 13.00
C LEU A 94 0.59 10.04 14.23
N ASN A 95 -0.70 10.25 14.45
CA ASN A 95 -1.19 10.96 15.64
C ASN A 95 -0.86 10.17 16.92
N ALA A 96 -1.05 8.85 16.90
CA ALA A 96 -0.67 7.96 17.99
C ALA A 96 0.84 7.96 18.25
N ALA A 97 1.66 8.19 17.22
CA ALA A 97 3.10 8.37 17.33
C ALA A 97 3.51 9.78 17.82
N GLY A 98 2.57 10.70 18.01
CA GLY A 98 2.80 12.05 18.56
C GLY A 98 2.68 13.20 17.56
N ALA A 99 2.25 12.95 16.32
CA ALA A 99 1.96 14.04 15.38
C ALA A 99 0.71 14.85 15.83
N PRO A 100 0.68 16.18 15.58
CA PRO A 100 -0.55 16.95 15.69
C PRO A 100 -1.65 16.39 14.76
N GLY A 101 -2.90 16.40 15.21
CA GLY A 101 -4.01 15.78 14.48
C GLY A 101 -4.19 16.28 13.04
N SER A 102 -4.04 17.58 12.82
CA SER A 102 -4.07 18.18 11.47
C SER A 102 -2.88 17.74 10.61
N ALA A 103 -1.71 17.53 11.21
CA ALA A 103 -0.51 17.10 10.50
C ALA A 103 -0.61 15.64 10.04
N GLY A 104 -1.23 14.75 10.83
CA GLY A 104 -1.47 13.36 10.42
C GLY A 104 -2.37 13.26 9.17
N VAL A 105 -3.44 14.05 9.12
CA VAL A 105 -4.33 14.12 7.94
C VAL A 105 -3.60 14.73 6.74
N SER A 106 -2.88 15.84 6.93
CA SER A 106 -2.07 16.46 5.88
C SER A 106 -1.01 15.51 5.33
N ALA A 107 -0.39 14.70 6.19
CA ALA A 107 0.60 13.72 5.77
C ALA A 107 -0.02 12.61 4.90
N ALA A 108 -1.20 12.11 5.26
CA ALA A 108 -1.93 11.15 4.43
C ALA A 108 -2.30 11.74 3.05
N LEU A 109 -2.75 12.99 3.01
CA LEU A 109 -3.05 13.69 1.74
C LEU A 109 -1.81 13.91 0.88
N GLY A 110 -0.69 14.35 1.47
CA GLY A 110 0.58 14.51 0.77
C GLY A 110 1.11 13.19 0.22
N TYR A 111 0.99 12.12 1.00
CA TYR A 111 1.30 10.76 0.56
C TYR A 111 0.44 10.34 -0.65
N ARG A 112 -0.87 10.59 -0.65
CA ARG A 112 -1.78 10.29 -1.78
C ARG A 112 -1.49 11.12 -3.01
N LEU A 113 -1.15 12.40 -2.83
CA LEU A 113 -0.77 13.25 -3.94
C LEU A 113 0.42 12.63 -4.70
N LEU A 114 1.42 12.16 -3.97
CA LEU A 114 2.65 11.60 -4.54
C LEU A 114 2.48 10.16 -5.07
N THR A 115 1.65 9.33 -4.44
CA THR A 115 1.53 7.90 -4.78
C THR A 115 0.35 7.56 -5.68
N VAL A 116 -0.68 8.40 -5.70
CA VAL A 116 -1.93 8.14 -6.43
C VAL A 116 -2.19 9.24 -7.45
N TRP A 117 -2.32 10.50 -7.02
CA TRP A 117 -2.85 11.54 -7.90
C TRP A 117 -1.86 11.99 -8.97
N ILE A 118 -0.59 12.24 -8.62
CA ILE A 118 0.44 12.61 -9.61
C ILE A 118 0.63 11.50 -10.64
N PRO A 119 0.82 10.21 -10.27
CA PRO A 119 0.92 9.13 -11.24
C PRO A 119 -0.34 8.88 -12.08
N LEU A 120 -1.53 9.21 -11.54
CA LEU A 120 -2.80 9.04 -12.25
C LEU A 120 -2.93 9.97 -13.45
N VAL A 121 -2.47 11.22 -13.34
CA VAL A 121 -2.57 12.23 -14.41
C VAL A 121 -1.98 11.75 -15.75
N PRO A 122 -0.71 11.33 -15.86
CA PRO A 122 -0.17 10.84 -17.12
C PRO A 122 -0.88 9.58 -17.61
N GLY A 123 -1.32 8.70 -16.71
CA GLY A 123 -2.11 7.52 -17.09
C GLY A 123 -3.42 7.89 -17.78
N LEU A 124 -4.16 8.86 -17.25
CA LEU A 124 -5.40 9.36 -17.84
C LEU A 124 -5.15 10.07 -19.17
N LEU A 125 -4.04 10.80 -19.30
CA LEU A 125 -3.67 11.44 -20.56
C LEU A 125 -3.38 10.40 -21.66
N VAL A 126 -2.61 9.36 -21.35
CA VAL A 126 -2.34 8.26 -22.28
C VAL A 126 -3.63 7.55 -22.66
N LEU A 127 -4.48 7.23 -21.69
CA LEU A 127 -5.79 6.64 -21.94
C LEU A 127 -6.65 7.51 -22.87
N ALA A 128 -6.74 8.81 -22.59
CA ALA A 128 -7.49 9.76 -23.41
C ALA A 128 -6.96 9.82 -24.86
N VAL A 129 -5.65 9.75 -25.04
CA VAL A 129 -5.02 9.68 -26.37
C VAL A 129 -5.39 8.38 -27.08
N MET A 130 -5.33 7.24 -26.40
CA MET A 130 -5.69 5.93 -26.98
C MET A 130 -7.16 5.89 -27.40
N VAL A 131 -8.08 6.40 -26.57
CA VAL A 131 -9.51 6.50 -26.87
C VAL A 131 -9.73 7.40 -28.10
N ARG A 132 -9.08 8.58 -28.16
CA ARG A 132 -9.16 9.48 -29.32
C ARG A 132 -8.64 8.83 -30.60
N ARG A 133 -7.64 7.95 -30.51
CA ARG A 133 -7.04 7.23 -31.63
C ARG A 133 -7.76 5.93 -32.00
N LYS A 134 -8.82 5.54 -31.29
CA LYS A 134 -9.51 4.23 -31.45
C LYS A 134 -8.54 3.04 -31.34
N ALA A 135 -7.53 3.16 -30.48
CA ALA A 135 -6.54 2.11 -30.22
C ALA A 135 -6.93 1.23 -29.01
N LEU A 136 -8.16 1.41 -28.50
CA LEU A 136 -8.81 0.64 -27.44
C LEU A 136 -10.10 0.04 -27.99
#